data_AF-A0AAU5B0M6-F1
#
_entry.id   AF-A0AAU5B0M6-F1
#
_cell.length_a   1.000
_cell.length_b   1.000
_cell.length_c   1.000
_cell.angle_alpha   90.00
_cell.angle_beta   90.00
_cell.angle_gamma   90.00
#
_symmetry.space_group_name_H-M   'P 1'
#
loop_
_entity.id
_entity.type
_entity.pdbx_description
1 polymer ?
#
loop_
_entity_poly.entity_id
_entity_poly.type
_entity_poly.pdbx_seq_one_letter_code
_entity_poly.pdbx_strand_id
1 'polypeptide(L)' 'MDGLRIAEHGIGLLCAPRLHAPATAYARALNQAVWQERAGESPADHLEPFKAEFLGAARRSLS' A
#
# COMPACT_ATOMS: atom_id res chain seq x y z
N MET A 1 -18.38 18.67 -4.13
CA MET A 1 -17.92 19.15 -2.81
C MET A 1 -16.47 18.70 -2.74
N ASP A 2 -15.53 19.56 -3.12
CA ASP A 2 -14.13 19.16 -3.32
C ASP A 2 -13.37 19.33 -2.00
N GLY A 3 -13.56 18.37 -1.10
CA GLY A 3 -12.88 18.34 0.19
C GLY A 3 -11.41 17.98 0.01
N LEU A 4 -10.53 18.83 0.52
CA LEU A 4 -9.10 18.52 0.68
C LEU A 4 -8.99 17.33 1.63
N ARG A 5 -8.72 16.14 1.09
CA ARG A 5 -8.21 15.04 1.91
C ARG A 5 -6.74 15.36 2.19
N ILE A 6 -6.22 14.95 3.33
CA ILE A 6 -4.79 15.03 3.66
C ILE A 6 -4.47 13.72 4.35
N ALA A 7 -3.48 12.99 3.85
CA ALA A 7 -2.94 11.83 4.54
C ALA A 7 -1.94 12.31 5.61
N GLU A 8 -2.47 12.80 6.73
CA GLU A 8 -1.66 13.07 7.92
C GLU A 8 -1.38 11.75 8.66
N HIS A 9 -0.15 11.59 9.16
CA HIS A 9 0.37 10.44 9.94
C HIS A 9 0.93 9.29 9.09
N GLY A 10 2.18 9.43 8.64
CA GLY A 10 2.96 8.32 8.09
C GLY A 10 3.49 7.40 9.19
N ILE A 11 3.14 6.12 9.14
CA ILE A 11 3.76 5.09 10.00
C ILE A 11 5.08 4.67 9.35
N GLY A 12 6.20 4.91 10.03
CA GLY A 12 7.52 4.41 9.63
C GLY A 12 7.69 2.95 10.06
N LEU A 13 7.90 2.06 9.10
CA LEU A 13 8.06 0.63 9.35
C LEU A 13 9.54 0.26 9.17
N LEU A 14 10.19 -0.16 10.26
CA LEU A 14 11.53 -0.77 10.21
C LEU A 14 11.40 -2.18 9.65
N CYS A 15 11.86 -2.36 8.41
CA CYS A 15 11.72 -3.61 7.69
C CYS A 15 13.08 -4.18 7.29
N ALA A 16 13.18 -5.50 7.17
CA ALA A 16 14.33 -6.13 6.52
C ALA A 16 14.51 -5.53 5.09
N PRO A 17 15.75 -5.37 4.57
CA PRO A 17 16.00 -4.66 3.30
C PRO A 17 15.16 -5.17 2.13
N ARG A 18 14.93 -6.49 2.07
CA ARG A 18 14.08 -7.18 1.09
C ARG A 18 12.60 -6.75 1.07
N LEU A 19 12.14 -6.07 2.10
CA LEU A 19 10.75 -5.57 2.21
C LEU A 19 10.61 -4.13 1.73
N HIS A 20 11.71 -3.42 1.47
CA HIS A 20 11.67 -2.02 1.08
C HIS A 20 10.89 -1.81 -0.23
N ALA A 21 11.18 -2.61 -1.25
CA ALA A 21 10.49 -2.54 -2.54
C ALA A 21 8.98 -2.84 -2.43
N PRO A 22 8.53 -3.98 -1.85
CA PRO A 22 7.09 -4.27 -1.78
C PRO A 22 6.34 -3.34 -0.81
N ALA A 23 6.98 -2.86 0.28
CA ALA A 23 6.36 -1.86 1.16
C ALA A 23 6.13 -0.53 0.42
N THR A 24 7.11 -0.08 -0.37
CA THR A 24 6.99 1.14 -1.17
C THR A 24 5.93 1.01 -2.25
N ALA A 25 5.85 -0.15 -2.92
CA ALA A 25 4.83 -0.43 -3.93
C ALA A 25 3.43 -0.38 -3.31
N TYR A 26 3.24 -1.04 -2.16
CA TYR A 26 1.96 -1.04 -1.45
C TYR A 26 1.54 0.37 -1.01
N ALA A 27 2.45 1.15 -0.43
CA ALA A 27 2.17 2.51 0.00
C ALA A 27 1.78 3.44 -1.17
N ARG A 28 2.43 3.29 -2.33
CA ARG A 28 2.09 4.05 -3.54
C ARG A 28 0.73 3.67 -4.09
N ALA A 29 0.42 2.37 -4.16
CA ALA A 29 -0.89 1.89 -4.60
C ALA A 29 -2.00 2.39 -3.65
N LEU A 30 -1.77 2.35 -2.33
CA LEU A 30 -2.70 2.88 -1.34
C LEU A 30 -2.96 4.36 -1.55
N ASN A 31 -1.90 5.15 -1.73
CA ASN A 31 -2.04 6.57 -2.02
C ASN A 31 -2.88 6.78 -3.29
N GLN A 32 -2.54 6.10 -4.39
CA GLN A 32 -3.30 6.20 -5.64
C GLN A 32 -4.79 5.82 -5.45
N ALA A 33 -5.09 4.74 -4.73
CA ALA A 33 -6.44 4.27 -4.47
C ALA A 33 -7.32 5.27 -3.69
N VAL A 34 -6.70 6.07 -2.79
CA VAL A 34 -7.42 7.07 -1.99
C VAL A 34 -7.75 8.33 -2.80
N TRP A 35 -6.89 8.70 -3.74
CA TRP A 35 -7.01 9.95 -4.51
C TRP A 35 -7.66 9.78 -5.88
N GLN A 36 -7.62 8.59 -6.47
CA GLN A 36 -8.23 8.33 -7.76
C GLN A 36 -9.61 7.71 -7.58
N GLU A 37 -10.64 8.39 -8.08
CA GLU A 37 -11.92 7.75 -8.37
C GLU A 37 -11.70 6.73 -9.50
N ARG A 38 -11.56 5.46 -9.14
CA ARG A 38 -11.53 4.36 -10.09
C ARG A 38 -12.95 3.87 -10.33
N ALA A 39 -13.47 4.16 -11.53
CA ALA A 39 -14.75 3.63 -11.96
C ALA A 39 -14.69 2.10 -12.07
N GLY A 40 -15.49 1.40 -11.27
CA GLY A 40 -15.72 -0.04 -11.40
C GLY A 40 -14.73 -0.95 -10.66
N GLU A 41 -13.80 -0.44 -9.85
CA GLU A 41 -12.88 -1.26 -9.05
C GLU A 41 -12.84 -0.76 -7.61
N SER A 42 -13.06 -1.67 -6.65
CA SER A 42 -12.91 -1.35 -5.24
C SER A 42 -11.45 -1.02 -4.94
N PRO A 43 -11.14 -0.02 -4.10
CA PRO A 43 -9.80 0.20 -3.57
C PRO A 43 -9.19 -1.07 -2.98
N ALA A 44 -10.00 -1.94 -2.36
CA ALA A 44 -9.52 -3.20 -1.80
C ALA A 44 -9.02 -4.16 -2.90
N ASP A 45 -9.78 -4.30 -3.99
CA ASP A 45 -9.43 -5.20 -5.10
C ASP A 45 -8.15 -4.74 -5.79
N HIS A 46 -7.99 -3.42 -5.97
CA HIS A 46 -6.77 -2.84 -6.50
C HIS A 46 -5.54 -3.11 -5.62
N LEU A 47 -5.72 -3.07 -4.30
CA LEU A 47 -4.62 -3.16 -3.33
C LEU A 47 -4.19 -4.60 -3.05
N GLU A 48 -5.05 -5.59 -3.28
CA GLU A 48 -4.80 -6.98 -2.94
C GLU A 48 -3.48 -7.56 -3.52
N PRO A 49 -3.12 -7.37 -4.80
CA PRO A 49 -1.86 -7.91 -5.33
C PRO A 49 -0.63 -7.33 -4.60
N PHE A 50 -0.64 -6.03 -4.30
CA PHE A 50 0.46 -5.35 -3.60
C PHE A 50 0.56 -5.81 -2.13
N LYS A 51 -0.58 -5.98 -1.49
CA LYS A 51 -0.68 -6.50 -0.12
C LYS A 51 -0.18 -7.94 -0.03
N ALA A 52 -0.58 -8.80 -0.97
CA ALA A 52 -0.15 -10.19 -1.03
C ALA A 52 1.37 -10.31 -1.24
N GLU A 53 1.95 -9.49 -2.11
CA GLU A 53 3.40 -9.44 -2.32
C GLU A 53 4.15 -9.02 -1.06
N PHE A 54 3.71 -7.94 -0.41
CA PHE A 54 4.29 -7.44 0.83
C PHE A 54 4.22 -8.50 1.96
N LEU A 55 3.05 -9.08 2.21
CA LEU A 55 2.88 -10.11 3.24
C LEU A 55 3.68 -11.38 2.91
N GLY A 56 3.75 -11.77 1.64
CA GLY A 56 4.57 -12.89 1.19
C GLY A 56 6.06 -12.67 1.44
N ALA A 57 6.56 -11.47 1.13
CA ALA A 57 7.95 -11.09 1.41
C ALA A 57 8.23 -11.03 2.91
N ALA A 58 7.30 -10.46 3.70
CA ALA A 58 7.39 -10.37 5.15
C ALA A 58 7.48 -11.77 5.78
N ARG A 59 6.59 -12.69 5.39
CA ARG A 59 6.61 -14.07 5.91
C ARG A 59 7.94 -14.77 5.62
N ARG A 60 8.47 -14.63 4.40
CA ARG A 60 9.77 -15.22 4.05
C ARG A 60 10.93 -14.60 4.83
N SER A 61 10.78 -13.39 5.40
CA SER A 61 11.83 -12.72 6.18
C SER A 61 11.93 -13.19 7.63
N LEU A 62 10.92 -13.93 8.09
CA LEU A 62 10.86 -14.53 9.42
C LEU A 62 11.36 -15.98 9.44
N SER A 63 11.65 -16.55 8.26
CA SER A 63 12.24 -17.89 8.07
C SER A 63 13.74 -17.77 7.87
#